data_AF-A0A9W8UMW6-F1
#
_entry.id   AF-A0A9W8UMW6-F1
#
_cell.length_a   1.000
_cell.length_b   1.000
_cell.length_c   1.000
_cell.angle_alpha   90.00
_cell.angle_beta   90.00
_cell.angle_gamma   90.00
#
_symmetry.space_group_name_H-M   'P 1'
#
loop_
_entity.id
_entity.type
_entity.pdbx_description
1 polymer ?
#
loop_
_entity_poly.entity_id
_entity_poly.type
_entity_poly.pdbx_seq_one_letter_code
_entity_poly.pdbx_strand_id
1 'polypeptide(L)'
;MSNDGASASMDDEQVWYFGYGSNMKLSVMKSRGIAFLDAQAVSVPGYMLTFDVYGLPYSEPSMASVAPHESRSAVGQSKLKEPPPVHGIAYLLSFPDFRRVVGSEGGGVAYREIRVTGVKCNDATAENITMTTLTAKYPRRPNAAPSLRYVTLLREGAEEQGLPASYQEYLNSLPAFEAGETWRNRLGASTFLWFGRRICPEWYGNLIRVVYNSMWLWHDYVHAPIFGRGDGGGMSQVGL
;
A
#
# COMPACT_ATOMS: atom_id res chain seq x y z
N MET A 1 35.72 -17.87 28.58
CA MET A 1 34.99 -18.52 27.47
C MET A 1 33.78 -17.65 27.18
N SER A 2 33.88 -16.93 26.07
CA SER A 2 32.95 -15.93 25.57
C SER A 2 31.66 -16.58 25.08
N ASN A 3 30.52 -15.97 25.40
CA ASN A 3 29.26 -16.23 24.71
C ASN A 3 28.52 -14.89 24.54
N ASP A 4 29.04 -14.06 23.64
CA ASP A 4 28.39 -12.83 23.20
C ASP A 4 27.32 -13.20 22.16
N GLY A 5 26.13 -13.57 22.65
CA GLY A 5 24.93 -13.59 21.83
C GLY A 5 24.45 -12.16 21.60
N ALA A 6 25.05 -11.47 20.62
CA ALA A 6 24.57 -10.18 20.16
C ALA A 6 23.13 -10.37 19.64
N SER A 7 22.14 -9.90 20.41
CA SER A 7 20.79 -9.74 19.90
C SER A 7 20.84 -8.72 18.78
N ALA A 8 20.58 -9.13 17.53
CA ALA A 8 20.45 -8.21 16.42
C ALA A 8 19.45 -7.11 16.81
N SER A 9 19.87 -5.85 16.69
CA SER A 9 18.99 -4.73 17.00
C SER A 9 17.83 -4.71 15.99
N MET A 10 16.64 -4.24 16.37
CA MET A 10 15.52 -4.10 15.43
C MET A 10 15.87 -3.23 14.20
N ASP A 11 16.94 -2.43 14.28
CA ASP A 11 17.43 -1.60 13.19
C ASP A 11 18.19 -2.39 12.12
N ASP A 12 18.67 -3.60 12.44
CA ASP A 12 19.37 -4.49 11.49
C ASP A 12 18.43 -5.43 10.72
N GLU A 13 17.14 -5.49 11.11
CA GLU A 13 16.14 -6.32 10.45
C GLU A 13 15.80 -5.77 9.05
N GLN A 14 15.79 -6.65 8.06
CA GLN A 14 15.49 -6.31 6.67
C GLN A 14 14.19 -6.97 6.23
N VAL A 15 13.38 -6.22 5.48
CA VAL A 15 12.07 -6.67 5.01
C VAL A 15 11.98 -6.43 3.52
N TRP A 16 11.58 -7.48 2.78
CA TRP A 16 11.15 -7.33 1.41
C TRP A 16 9.73 -6.75 1.38
N TYR A 17 9.59 -5.55 0.82
CA TYR A 17 8.32 -4.87 0.61
C TYR A 17 7.94 -4.88 -0.87
N PHE A 18 6.74 -5.34 -1.19
CA PHE A 18 6.22 -5.31 -2.56
C PHE A 18 5.35 -4.07 -2.81
N GLY A 19 5.83 -3.17 -3.66
CA GLY A 19 5.11 -1.99 -4.14
C GLY A 19 4.52 -2.20 -5.53
N TYR A 20 3.20 -2.13 -5.66
CA TYR A 20 2.45 -2.35 -6.92
C TYR A 20 1.64 -1.13 -7.40
N GLY A 21 1.62 -0.06 -6.60
CA GLY A 21 0.90 1.19 -6.88
C GLY A 21 1.88 2.35 -7.15
N SER A 22 1.60 3.51 -6.56
CA SER A 22 2.49 4.68 -6.67
C SER A 22 3.93 4.43 -6.22
N ASN A 23 4.14 3.44 -5.34
CA ASN A 23 5.47 3.10 -4.82
C ASN A 23 6.37 2.38 -5.85
N MET A 24 5.85 2.03 -7.03
CA MET A 24 6.70 1.61 -8.15
C MET A 24 7.61 2.75 -8.63
N LYS A 25 7.16 4.01 -8.51
CA LYS A 25 7.91 5.19 -8.95
C LYS A 25 8.95 5.61 -7.92
N LEU A 26 10.22 5.73 -8.31
CA LEU A 26 11.30 6.01 -7.36
C LEU A 26 11.17 7.37 -6.70
N SER A 27 10.65 8.37 -7.42
CA SER A 27 10.45 9.71 -6.85
C SER A 27 9.40 9.73 -5.72
N VAL A 28 8.43 8.80 -5.74
CA VAL A 28 7.45 8.64 -4.66
C VAL A 28 8.13 8.07 -3.42
N MET A 29 8.96 7.04 -3.58
CA MET A 29 9.74 6.46 -2.48
C MET A 29 10.71 7.50 -1.87
N LYS A 30 11.42 8.24 -2.72
CA LYS A 30 12.35 9.31 -2.31
C LYS A 30 11.66 10.45 -1.58
N SER A 31 10.49 10.92 -2.04
CA SER A 31 9.77 12.03 -1.39
C SER A 31 9.27 11.69 0.02
N ARG A 32 9.13 10.40 0.33
CA ARG A 32 8.81 9.88 1.67
C ARG A 32 10.05 9.61 2.52
N GLY A 33 11.24 9.89 1.98
CA GLY A 33 12.52 9.63 2.62
C GLY A 33 12.78 8.14 2.81
N ILE A 34 12.27 7.26 1.94
CA ILE A 34 12.48 5.81 2.05
C ILE A 34 13.73 5.43 1.24
N ALA A 35 14.71 4.84 1.92
CA ALA A 35 15.87 4.23 1.28
C ALA A 35 15.64 2.72 1.10
N PHE A 36 16.19 2.13 0.04
CA PHE A 36 16.16 0.70 -0.21
C PHE A 36 17.56 0.17 -0.50
N LEU A 37 17.81 -1.06 -0.07
CA LEU A 37 19.07 -1.79 -0.22
C LEU A 37 19.15 -2.52 -1.56
N ASP A 38 18.00 -2.98 -2.04
CA ASP A 38 17.85 -3.65 -3.34
C ASP A 38 16.43 -3.39 -3.89
N ALA A 39 16.27 -3.50 -5.21
CA ALA A 39 14.99 -3.35 -5.90
C ALA A 39 14.91 -4.31 -7.09
N GLN A 40 13.84 -5.12 -7.15
CA GLN A 40 13.66 -6.12 -8.20
C GLN A 40 12.24 -6.08 -8.78
N ALA A 41 12.13 -6.07 -10.11
CA ALA A 41 10.87 -6.24 -10.81
C ALA A 41 10.34 -7.68 -10.62
N VAL A 42 9.15 -7.79 -10.03
CA VAL A 42 8.53 -9.08 -9.72
C VAL A 42 7.05 -9.11 -10.12
N SER A 43 6.57 -10.31 -10.40
CA SER A 43 5.17 -10.65 -10.60
C SER A 43 4.67 -11.49 -9.44
N VAL A 44 3.41 -11.31 -9.04
CA VAL A 44 2.77 -12.10 -7.97
C VAL A 44 1.59 -12.89 -8.58
N PRO A 45 1.82 -14.13 -9.05
CA PRO A 45 0.83 -14.91 -9.81
C PRO A 45 -0.53 -15.08 -9.13
N GLY A 46 -0.57 -15.17 -7.80
CA GLY A 46 -1.82 -15.37 -7.06
C GLY A 46 -2.73 -14.14 -6.98
N TYR A 47 -2.26 -12.95 -7.34
CA TYR A 47 -2.95 -11.69 -7.09
C TYR A 47 -3.09 -10.83 -8.36
N MET A 48 -4.15 -10.02 -8.40
CA MET A 48 -4.41 -9.04 -9.45
C MET A 48 -4.45 -7.62 -8.88
N LEU A 49 -4.13 -6.64 -9.73
CA LEU A 49 -4.29 -5.22 -9.41
C LEU A 49 -5.77 -4.83 -9.37
N THR A 50 -6.16 -4.06 -8.37
CA THR A 50 -7.52 -3.53 -8.20
C THR A 50 -7.46 -2.05 -7.80
N PHE A 51 -8.60 -1.35 -7.91
CA PHE A 51 -8.75 0.05 -7.51
C PHE A 51 -9.97 0.22 -6.61
N ASP A 52 -9.84 -0.28 -5.38
CA ASP A 52 -10.95 -0.43 -4.44
C ASP A 52 -10.68 0.14 -3.05
N VAL A 53 -9.52 0.77 -2.88
CA VAL A 53 -9.25 1.63 -1.73
C VAL A 53 -9.99 2.94 -1.95
N TYR A 54 -10.83 3.31 -1.00
CA TYR A 54 -11.60 4.54 -1.08
C TYR A 54 -10.68 5.76 -1.10
N GLY A 55 -10.94 6.66 -2.05
CA GLY A 55 -10.39 8.01 -1.99
C GLY A 55 -11.51 9.05 -2.06
N LEU A 56 -11.15 10.29 -2.38
CA LEU A 56 -12.10 11.40 -2.45
C LEU A 56 -12.66 11.51 -3.88
N PRO A 57 -13.99 11.37 -4.07
CA PRO A 57 -14.62 11.66 -5.36
C PRO A 57 -14.25 13.05 -5.88
N TYR A 58 -14.20 13.20 -7.20
CA TYR A 58 -13.77 14.42 -7.90
C TYR A 58 -12.30 14.82 -7.76
N SER A 59 -11.48 14.08 -6.99
CA SER A 59 -10.02 14.27 -6.97
C SER A 59 -9.26 12.97 -7.21
N GLU A 60 -9.28 12.07 -6.23
CA GLU A 60 -8.59 10.79 -6.26
C GLU A 60 -9.60 9.72 -5.85
N PRO A 61 -10.49 9.27 -6.75
CA PRO A 61 -11.66 8.50 -6.36
C PRO A 61 -11.31 7.12 -5.76
N SER A 62 -10.21 6.53 -6.23
CA SER A 62 -9.73 5.23 -5.79
C SER A 62 -8.22 5.11 -5.92
N MET A 63 -7.61 4.37 -4.99
CA MET A 63 -6.19 4.00 -5.01
C MET A 63 -6.03 2.50 -5.27
N ALA A 64 -4.80 2.11 -5.64
CA ALA A 64 -4.48 0.74 -5.98
C ALA A 64 -4.58 -0.19 -4.78
N SER A 65 -4.98 -1.44 -5.03
CA SER A 65 -4.89 -2.56 -4.11
C SER A 65 -4.58 -3.86 -4.83
N VAL A 66 -4.39 -4.94 -4.08
CA VAL A 66 -4.26 -6.30 -4.60
C VAL A 66 -5.35 -7.20 -4.06
N ALA A 67 -5.90 -8.07 -4.92
CA ALA A 67 -6.87 -9.08 -4.55
C ALA A 67 -6.48 -10.43 -5.17
N PRO A 68 -6.78 -11.57 -4.51
CA PRO A 68 -6.60 -12.88 -5.13
C PRO A 68 -7.41 -13.00 -6.43
N HIS A 69 -6.88 -13.71 -7.44
CA HIS A 69 -7.57 -13.93 -8.73
C HIS A 69 -8.94 -14.60 -8.55
N GLU A 70 -9.11 -15.43 -7.52
CA GLU A 70 -10.36 -16.17 -7.25
C GLU A 70 -11.53 -15.28 -6.77
N SER A 71 -11.26 -14.02 -6.38
CA SER A 71 -12.29 -13.14 -5.80
C SER A 71 -13.36 -12.64 -6.79
N ARG A 72 -13.37 -13.10 -8.04
CA ARG A 72 -14.31 -12.69 -9.09
C ARG A 72 -15.56 -13.57 -9.24
N SER A 73 -15.65 -14.70 -8.53
CA SER A 73 -16.74 -15.69 -8.72
C SER A 73 -18.12 -15.30 -8.15
N ALA A 74 -18.34 -14.06 -7.72
CA ALA A 74 -19.65 -13.61 -7.25
C ALA A 74 -20.16 -12.42 -8.07
N VAL A 75 -21.21 -12.69 -8.86
CA VAL A 75 -22.10 -11.74 -9.55
C VAL A 75 -21.62 -11.27 -10.93
N GLY A 76 -21.89 -12.14 -11.91
CA GLY A 76 -22.33 -11.81 -13.27
C GLY A 76 -21.75 -10.56 -13.92
N GLN A 77 -20.64 -10.71 -14.65
CA GLN A 77 -20.26 -9.80 -15.72
C GLN A 77 -19.24 -10.42 -16.69
N SER A 78 -19.72 -10.66 -17.92
CA SER A 78 -19.07 -10.37 -19.22
C SER A 78 -17.74 -11.03 -19.59
N LYS A 79 -17.57 -11.28 -20.90
CA LYS A 79 -16.37 -11.75 -21.63
C LYS A 79 -15.15 -10.81 -21.51
N LEU A 80 -14.84 -10.29 -20.33
CA LEU A 80 -13.66 -9.46 -20.09
C LEU A 80 -12.45 -10.37 -19.91
N LYS A 81 -11.38 -10.09 -20.66
CA LYS A 81 -10.07 -10.74 -20.53
C LYS A 81 -9.66 -10.72 -19.04
N GLU A 82 -9.24 -11.86 -18.52
CA GLU A 82 -8.75 -11.95 -17.15
C GLU A 82 -7.57 -10.97 -16.97
N PRO A 83 -7.55 -10.20 -15.86
CA PRO A 83 -6.42 -9.33 -15.58
C PRO A 83 -5.17 -10.19 -15.41
N PRO A 84 -3.99 -9.70 -15.85
CA PRO A 84 -2.75 -10.41 -15.61
C PRO A 84 -2.43 -10.41 -14.11
N PRO A 85 -1.51 -11.30 -13.67
CA PRO A 85 -0.88 -11.19 -12.36
C PRO A 85 -0.38 -9.78 -12.07
N VAL A 86 -0.52 -9.34 -10.82
CA VAL A 86 0.00 -8.04 -10.41
C VAL A 86 1.52 -8.05 -10.49
N HIS A 87 2.07 -7.08 -11.22
CA HIS A 87 3.50 -6.81 -11.23
C HIS A 87 3.79 -5.55 -10.44
N GLY A 88 5.00 -5.47 -9.92
CA GLY A 88 5.49 -4.36 -9.12
C GLY A 88 6.94 -4.57 -8.75
N ILE A 89 7.38 -3.86 -7.71
CA ILE A 89 8.78 -3.82 -7.28
C ILE A 89 8.90 -4.41 -5.89
N ALA A 90 9.74 -5.44 -5.76
CA ALA A 90 10.25 -5.91 -4.49
C ALA A 90 11.37 -4.97 -4.06
N TYR A 91 11.17 -4.20 -3.00
CA TYR A 91 12.21 -3.39 -2.38
C TYR A 91 12.72 -4.10 -1.13
N LEU A 92 14.04 -4.27 -1.00
CA LEU A 92 14.64 -4.68 0.25
C LEU A 92 14.85 -3.44 1.11
N LEU A 93 14.14 -3.35 2.22
CA LEU A 93 14.13 -2.18 3.10
C LEU A 93 14.74 -2.53 4.46
N SER A 94 15.32 -1.53 5.12
CA SER A 94 15.51 -1.59 6.57
C SER A 94 14.14 -1.60 7.26
N PHE A 95 14.03 -2.18 8.44
CA PHE A 95 12.78 -2.16 9.21
C PHE A 95 12.28 -0.73 9.51
N PRO A 96 13.13 0.25 9.86
CA PRO A 96 12.72 1.65 9.98
C PRO A 96 12.14 2.27 8.69
N ASP A 97 12.70 1.94 7.53
CA ASP A 97 12.18 2.38 6.22
C ASP A 97 10.85 1.70 5.89
N PHE A 98 10.71 0.41 6.19
CA PHE A 98 9.44 -0.31 6.05
C PHE A 98 8.32 0.32 6.92
N ARG A 99 8.62 0.68 8.17
CA ARG A 99 7.64 1.38 9.02
C ARG A 99 7.24 2.75 8.47
N ARG A 100 8.16 3.46 7.80
CA ARG A 100 7.84 4.71 7.09
C ARG A 100 6.88 4.47 5.92
N VAL A 101 7.06 3.38 5.16
CA VAL A 101 6.09 2.96 4.13
C VAL A 101 4.69 2.79 4.74
N VAL A 102 4.57 1.92 5.75
CA VAL A 102 3.29 1.61 6.40
C VAL A 102 2.63 2.87 6.97
N GLY A 103 3.41 3.73 7.63
CA GLY A 103 2.92 5.00 8.18
C GLY A 103 2.44 5.99 7.11
N SER A 104 3.07 6.01 5.94
CA SER A 104 2.71 6.91 4.83
C SER A 104 1.47 6.47 4.04
N GLU A 105 1.18 5.16 4.03
CA GLU A 105 0.03 4.57 3.32
C GLU A 105 -1.27 4.62 4.15
N GLY A 106 -1.23 5.23 5.35
CA GLY A 106 -2.35 5.17 6.29
C GLY A 106 -2.57 3.76 6.83
N GLY A 107 -1.48 2.99 6.97
CA GLY A 107 -1.46 1.61 7.43
C GLY A 107 -2.27 1.42 8.70
N GLY A 108 -3.26 0.53 8.65
CA GLY A 108 -4.21 0.26 9.72
C GLY A 108 -5.62 0.84 9.50
N VAL A 109 -5.76 1.92 8.72
CA VAL A 109 -7.06 2.55 8.42
C VAL A 109 -7.64 2.01 7.11
N ALA A 110 -6.94 2.23 5.99
CA ALA A 110 -7.41 1.84 4.66
C ALA A 110 -6.81 0.52 4.17
N TYR A 111 -5.60 0.18 4.64
CA TYR A 111 -4.87 -1.02 4.26
C TYR A 111 -4.60 -1.95 5.44
N ARG A 112 -4.44 -3.24 5.13
CA ARG A 112 -3.88 -4.28 6.00
C ARG A 112 -2.66 -4.91 5.34
N GLU A 113 -1.73 -5.40 6.14
CA GLU A 113 -0.54 -6.12 5.68
C GLU A 113 -0.87 -7.57 5.35
N ILE A 114 -0.27 -8.10 4.28
CA ILE A 114 -0.31 -9.50 3.89
C ILE A 114 1.08 -9.94 3.39
N ARG A 115 1.38 -11.23 3.50
CA ARG A 115 2.56 -11.83 2.86
C ARG A 115 2.19 -12.37 1.49
N VAL A 116 3.04 -12.12 0.50
CA VAL A 116 2.89 -12.58 -0.87
C VAL A 116 4.19 -13.15 -1.38
N THR A 117 4.10 -14.08 -2.32
CA THR A 117 5.26 -14.71 -2.96
C THR A 117 5.33 -14.25 -4.40
N GLY A 118 6.44 -13.62 -4.77
CA GLY A 118 6.68 -13.10 -6.11
C GLY A 118 7.74 -13.90 -6.87
N VAL A 119 7.63 -13.87 -8.19
CA VAL A 119 8.60 -14.43 -9.14
C VAL A 119 9.24 -13.26 -9.90
N LYS A 120 10.55 -13.32 -10.14
CA LYS A 120 11.26 -12.26 -10.86
C LYS A 120 10.81 -12.20 -12.32
N CYS A 121 10.51 -11.00 -12.82
CA CYS A 121 9.91 -10.80 -14.15
C CYS A 121 10.79 -11.28 -15.31
N ASN A 122 12.12 -11.19 -15.15
CA ASN A 122 13.10 -11.50 -16.21
C ASN A 122 13.85 -12.80 -15.97
N ASP A 123 13.49 -13.55 -14.93
CA ASP A 123 14.13 -14.82 -14.58
C ASP A 123 13.14 -15.70 -13.80
N ALA A 124 12.38 -16.50 -14.53
CA ALA A 124 11.42 -17.45 -13.93
C ALA A 124 12.12 -18.62 -13.22
N THR A 125 13.45 -18.76 -13.37
CA THR A 125 14.24 -19.79 -12.68
C THR A 125 14.83 -19.30 -11.36
N ALA A 126 14.79 -17.98 -11.12
CA ALA A 126 15.20 -17.39 -9.86
C ALA A 126 14.29 -17.86 -8.71
N GLU A 127 14.88 -17.92 -7.52
CA GLU A 127 14.14 -18.24 -6.30
C GLU A 127 13.00 -17.25 -6.06
N ASN A 128 11.88 -17.77 -5.57
CA ASN A 128 10.73 -16.96 -5.23
C ASN A 128 11.06 -16.02 -4.06
N ILE A 129 10.62 -14.77 -4.14
CA ILE A 129 10.81 -13.79 -3.08
C ILE A 129 9.54 -13.70 -2.24
N THR A 130 9.65 -13.97 -0.95
CA THR A 130 8.55 -13.73 0.01
C THR A 130 8.61 -12.28 0.50
N MET A 131 7.51 -11.55 0.32
CA MET A 131 7.45 -10.11 0.54
C MET A 131 6.22 -9.76 1.36
N THR A 132 6.32 -8.68 2.14
CA THR A 132 5.17 -8.04 2.78
C THR A 132 4.60 -6.99 1.83
N THR A 133 3.28 -6.92 1.72
CA THR A 133 2.59 -5.88 0.96
C THR A 133 1.33 -5.43 1.67
N LEU A 134 0.69 -4.40 1.13
CA LEU A 134 -0.54 -3.84 1.64
C LEU A 134 -1.72 -4.27 0.76
N THR A 135 -2.88 -4.51 1.33
CA THR A 135 -4.13 -4.75 0.59
C THR A 135 -5.28 -4.01 1.27
N ALA A 136 -6.37 -3.73 0.56
CA ALA A 136 -7.50 -2.97 1.05
C ALA A 136 -8.13 -3.69 2.25
N LYS A 137 -8.32 -2.96 3.35
CA LYS A 137 -9.03 -3.46 4.52
C LYS A 137 -10.55 -3.51 4.27
N TYR A 138 -11.05 -2.51 3.54
CA TYR A 138 -12.47 -2.35 3.21
C TYR A 138 -12.64 -2.02 1.72
N PRO A 139 -12.55 -3.03 0.82
CA PRO A 139 -12.60 -2.81 -0.62
C PRO A 139 -13.98 -2.33 -1.06
N ARG A 140 -14.04 -1.23 -1.81
CA ARG A 140 -15.26 -0.70 -2.41
C ARG A 140 -15.59 -1.42 -3.72
N ARG A 141 -16.84 -1.88 -3.86
CA ARG A 141 -17.39 -2.45 -5.10
C ARG A 141 -18.68 -1.70 -5.49
N PRO A 142 -18.92 -1.39 -6.77
CA PRO A 142 -17.97 -1.52 -7.88
C PRO A 142 -16.76 -0.58 -7.70
N ASN A 143 -15.65 -0.94 -8.36
CA ASN A 143 -14.42 -0.14 -8.32
C ASN A 143 -14.67 1.22 -8.97
N ALA A 144 -14.19 2.29 -8.34
CA ALA A 144 -14.11 3.58 -9.02
C ALA A 144 -12.91 3.57 -9.97
N ALA A 145 -12.92 4.47 -10.96
CA ALA A 145 -11.75 4.69 -11.78
C ALA A 145 -10.70 5.50 -10.97
N PRO A 146 -9.42 5.07 -10.95
CA PRO A 146 -8.34 5.90 -10.41
C PRO A 146 -8.19 7.19 -11.21
N SER A 147 -7.65 8.26 -10.61
CA SER A 147 -7.41 9.51 -11.36
C SER A 147 -6.34 9.32 -12.43
N LEU A 148 -6.40 10.13 -13.49
CA LEU A 148 -5.35 10.16 -14.52
C LEU A 148 -3.97 10.40 -13.90
N ARG A 149 -3.86 11.37 -12.97
CA ARG A 149 -2.62 11.66 -12.25
C ARG A 149 -2.06 10.42 -11.54
N TYR A 150 -2.92 9.66 -10.87
CA TYR A 150 -2.51 8.47 -10.12
C TYR A 150 -2.11 7.33 -11.06
N VAL A 151 -2.88 7.05 -12.12
CA VAL A 151 -2.52 6.02 -13.12
C VAL A 151 -1.19 6.36 -13.81
N THR A 152 -0.95 7.64 -14.10
CA THR A 152 0.34 8.08 -14.65
C THR A 152 1.51 7.71 -13.74
N LEU A 153 1.37 7.78 -12.41
CA LEU A 153 2.42 7.32 -11.49
C LEU A 153 2.71 5.81 -11.65
N LEU A 154 1.67 5.00 -11.86
CA LEU A 154 1.84 3.56 -12.08
C LEU A 154 2.52 3.28 -13.42
N ARG A 155 2.12 3.99 -14.48
CA ARG A 155 2.70 3.85 -15.83
C ARG A 155 4.17 4.25 -15.85
N GLU A 156 4.48 5.44 -15.35
CA GLU A 156 5.86 5.95 -15.28
C GLU A 156 6.73 5.08 -14.36
N GLY A 157 6.18 4.62 -13.23
CA GLY A 157 6.90 3.71 -12.33
C GLY A 157 7.17 2.34 -12.96
N ALA A 158 6.23 1.81 -13.74
CA ALA A 158 6.41 0.55 -14.47
C ALA A 158 7.48 0.67 -15.56
N GLU A 159 7.50 1.78 -16.29
CA GLU A 159 8.51 2.09 -17.30
C GLU A 159 9.90 2.30 -16.67
N GLU A 160 10.00 3.16 -15.65
CA GLU A 160 11.25 3.47 -14.93
C GLU A 160 11.95 2.21 -14.41
N GLN A 161 11.17 1.22 -13.99
CA GLN A 161 11.66 -0.02 -13.39
C GLN A 161 11.77 -1.18 -14.38
N GLY A 162 11.46 -0.96 -15.65
CA GLY A 162 11.55 -1.99 -16.68
C GLY A 162 10.61 -3.18 -16.45
N LEU A 163 9.38 -2.96 -15.97
CA LEU A 163 8.37 -4.03 -15.91
C LEU A 163 8.09 -4.59 -17.32
N PRO A 164 7.65 -5.85 -17.46
CA PRO A 164 7.38 -6.46 -18.77
C PRO A 164 6.45 -5.61 -19.65
N ALA A 165 6.75 -5.52 -20.94
CA ALA A 165 5.99 -4.70 -21.90
C ALA A 165 4.49 -5.04 -21.91
N SER A 166 4.14 -6.33 -21.78
CA SER A 166 2.76 -6.79 -21.68
C SER A 166 2.01 -6.23 -20.46
N TYR A 167 2.71 -6.02 -19.33
CA TYR A 167 2.12 -5.40 -18.15
C TYR A 167 2.03 -3.89 -18.28
N GLN A 168 3.02 -3.24 -18.93
CA GLN A 168 2.93 -1.81 -19.25
C GLN A 168 1.73 -1.52 -20.17
N GLU A 169 1.51 -2.35 -21.19
CA GLU A 169 0.31 -2.28 -22.06
C GLU A 169 -0.99 -2.45 -21.26
N TYR A 170 -1.01 -3.38 -20.30
CA TYR A 170 -2.13 -3.54 -19.39
C TYR A 170 -2.40 -2.26 -18.58
N LEU A 171 -1.38 -1.65 -17.96
CA LEU A 171 -1.53 -0.39 -17.23
C LEU A 171 -1.97 0.78 -18.14
N ASN A 172 -1.54 0.79 -19.40
CA ASN A 172 -1.98 1.76 -20.39
C ASN A 172 -3.45 1.58 -20.80
N SER A 173 -3.97 0.35 -20.75
CA SER A 173 -5.38 0.05 -21.04
C SER A 173 -6.36 0.40 -19.90
N LEU A 174 -5.86 0.68 -18.69
CA LEU A 174 -6.72 0.97 -17.54
C LEU A 174 -7.51 2.28 -17.73
N PRO A 175 -8.79 2.32 -17.32
CA PRO A 175 -9.57 3.55 -17.34
C PRO A 175 -9.02 4.55 -16.33
N ALA A 176 -9.04 5.82 -16.70
CA ALA A 176 -8.64 6.92 -15.83
C ALA A 176 -9.79 7.91 -15.66
N PHE A 177 -10.03 8.34 -14.42
CA PHE A 177 -10.90 9.46 -14.12
C PHE A 177 -10.20 10.77 -14.51
N GLU A 178 -10.89 11.53 -15.35
CA GLU A 178 -10.53 12.90 -15.71
C GLU A 178 -11.58 13.87 -15.17
N ALA A 179 -11.13 14.99 -14.62
CA ALA A 179 -12.03 16.00 -14.12
C ALA A 179 -12.84 16.59 -15.29
N GLY A 180 -14.17 16.53 -15.17
CA GLY A 180 -15.05 17.04 -16.23
C GLY A 180 -14.82 18.53 -16.51
N GLU A 181 -14.73 18.88 -17.78
CA GLU A 181 -14.33 20.24 -18.21
C GLU A 181 -15.47 21.27 -18.11
N THR A 182 -16.72 20.81 -18.06
CA THR A 182 -17.89 21.71 -18.03
C THR A 182 -17.98 22.48 -16.71
N TRP A 183 -18.53 23.69 -16.77
CA TRP A 183 -18.75 24.52 -15.57
C TRP A 183 -19.65 23.83 -14.53
N ARG A 184 -20.65 23.04 -14.99
CA ARG A 184 -21.54 22.26 -14.09
C ARG A 184 -20.75 21.20 -13.32
N ASN A 185 -19.84 20.48 -13.99
CA ASN A 185 -18.98 19.49 -13.35
C ASN A 185 -18.03 20.15 -12.35
N ARG A 186 -17.44 21.30 -12.71
CA ARG A 186 -16.55 22.06 -11.81
C ARG A 186 -17.29 22.58 -10.57
N LEU A 187 -18.51 23.10 -10.74
CA LEU A 187 -19.34 23.54 -9.62
C LEU A 187 -19.74 22.37 -8.72
N GLY A 188 -20.17 21.25 -9.31
CA GLY A 188 -20.49 20.02 -8.57
C GLY A 188 -19.28 19.48 -7.79
N ALA A 189 -18.11 19.42 -8.43
CA ALA A 189 -16.86 19.03 -7.78
C ALA A 189 -16.51 19.97 -6.62
N SER A 190 -16.58 21.28 -6.83
CA SER A 190 -16.25 22.28 -5.82
C SER A 190 -17.18 22.17 -4.59
N THR A 191 -18.48 22.10 -4.83
CA THR A 191 -19.49 21.95 -3.76
C THR A 191 -19.34 20.63 -3.01
N PHE A 192 -19.14 19.52 -3.72
CA PHE A 192 -18.91 18.22 -3.10
C PHE A 192 -17.61 18.20 -2.28
N LEU A 193 -16.49 18.67 -2.82
CA LEU A 193 -15.21 18.68 -2.12
C LEU A 193 -15.24 19.60 -0.89
N TRP A 194 -15.89 20.76 -1.00
CA TRP A 194 -16.06 21.68 0.12
C TRP A 194 -16.85 21.03 1.27
N PHE A 195 -17.95 20.33 0.94
CA PHE A 195 -18.77 19.67 1.95
C PHE A 195 -18.11 18.39 2.48
N GLY A 196 -17.55 17.56 1.61
CA GLY A 196 -16.88 16.31 1.95
C GLY A 196 -15.69 16.51 2.88
N ARG A 197 -14.87 17.55 2.64
CA ARG A 197 -13.75 17.93 3.53
C ARG A 197 -14.18 18.39 4.92
N ARG A 198 -15.45 18.78 5.10
CA ARG A 198 -16.01 19.09 6.42
C ARG A 198 -16.53 17.86 7.15
N ILE A 199 -17.04 16.87 6.42
CA ILE A 199 -17.46 15.58 7.00
C ILE A 199 -16.26 14.74 7.39
N CYS A 200 -15.23 14.71 6.55
CA CYS A 200 -13.99 13.98 6.79
C CYS A 200 -12.79 14.95 6.76
N PRO A 201 -12.62 15.78 7.80
CA PRO A 201 -11.51 16.71 7.85
C PRO A 201 -10.20 15.98 8.09
N GLU A 202 -9.15 16.38 7.35
CA GLU A 202 -7.82 15.76 7.42
C GLU A 202 -7.22 15.79 8.84
N TRP A 203 -7.52 16.82 9.64
CA TRP A 203 -7.03 16.95 11.02
C TRP A 203 -7.59 15.88 11.96
N TYR A 204 -8.73 15.27 11.64
CA TYR A 204 -9.38 14.28 12.51
C TYR A 204 -8.51 13.03 12.71
N GLY A 205 -7.86 12.57 11.64
CA GLY A 205 -6.91 11.46 11.72
C GLY A 205 -5.70 11.79 12.60
N ASN A 206 -5.18 13.02 12.51
CA ASN A 206 -4.09 13.48 13.36
C ASN A 206 -4.52 13.57 14.84
N LEU A 207 -5.74 14.04 15.11
CA LEU A 207 -6.27 14.07 16.47
C LEU A 207 -6.35 12.67 17.08
N ILE A 208 -6.92 11.70 16.35
CA ILE A 208 -6.98 10.31 16.81
C ILE A 208 -5.57 9.79 17.14
N ARG A 209 -4.61 10.02 16.25
CA ARG A 209 -3.21 9.61 16.47
C ARG A 209 -2.60 10.26 17.72
N VAL A 210 -2.83 11.55 17.94
CA VAL A 210 -2.37 12.26 19.15
C VAL A 210 -2.99 11.64 20.39
N VAL A 211 -4.31 11.42 20.41
CA VAL A 211 -5.02 10.83 21.55
C VAL A 211 -4.49 9.45 21.88
N TYR A 212 -4.33 8.56 20.89
CA TYR A 212 -3.78 7.23 21.11
C TYR A 212 -2.32 7.27 21.58
N ASN A 213 -1.48 8.13 21.01
CA ASN A 213 -0.10 8.28 21.47
C ASN A 213 -0.04 8.77 22.92
N SER A 214 -0.86 9.77 23.29
CA SER A 214 -0.95 10.26 24.66
C SER A 214 -1.42 9.18 25.62
N MET A 215 -2.40 8.35 25.21
CA MET A 215 -2.86 7.21 26.00
C MET A 215 -1.74 6.18 26.22
N TRP A 216 -0.98 5.83 25.18
CA TRP A 216 0.16 4.91 25.30
C TRP A 216 1.31 5.48 26.13
N LEU A 217 1.61 6.77 26.00
CA LEU A 217 2.59 7.43 26.87
C LEU A 217 2.15 7.36 28.34
N TRP A 218 0.87 7.63 28.63
CA TRP A 218 0.34 7.44 29.98
C TRP A 218 0.47 6.00 30.46
N HIS A 219 0.09 5.04 29.60
CA HIS A 219 0.21 3.63 29.89
C HIS A 219 1.65 3.24 30.27
N ASP A 220 2.61 3.53 29.40
CA ASP A 220 3.99 3.07 29.56
C ASP A 220 4.73 3.76 30.71
N TYR A 221 4.49 5.07 30.92
CA TYR A 221 5.25 5.86 31.91
C TYR A 221 4.55 6.02 33.26
N VAL A 222 3.23 5.82 33.34
CA VAL A 222 2.47 6.04 34.59
C VAL A 222 1.75 4.77 35.04
N HIS A 223 0.96 4.15 34.17
CA HIS A 223 0.09 3.05 34.57
C HIS A 223 0.85 1.74 34.77
N ALA A 224 1.67 1.35 33.79
CA ALA A 224 2.40 0.09 33.78
C ALA A 224 3.40 -0.05 34.95
N PRO A 225 4.14 0.99 35.38
CA PRO A 225 5.00 0.92 36.56
C PRO A 225 4.25 0.66 37.88
N ILE A 226 2.97 1.04 37.97
CA ILE A 226 2.18 0.96 39.21
C ILE A 226 1.37 -0.33 39.25
N PHE A 227 0.75 -0.72 38.14
CA PHE A 227 -0.25 -1.80 38.09
C PHE A 227 0.20 -3.01 37.27
N GLY A 228 1.43 -3.01 36.75
CA GLY A 228 1.90 -3.96 35.75
C GLY A 228 1.42 -3.58 34.34
N ARG A 229 2.08 -4.12 33.30
CA ARG A 229 1.83 -3.67 31.92
C ARG A 229 0.39 -3.90 31.46
N GLY A 230 -0.21 -5.07 31.68
CA GLY A 230 -1.60 -5.31 31.27
C GLY A 230 -1.89 -5.23 29.75
N ASP A 231 -0.85 -5.07 28.93
CA ASP A 231 -0.88 -5.04 27.46
C ASP A 231 -0.57 -6.41 26.82
N GLY A 232 -0.46 -7.46 27.65
CA GLY A 232 -0.11 -8.83 27.22
C GLY A 232 1.39 -9.09 27.06
N GLY A 233 2.26 -8.10 27.30
CA GLY A 233 3.70 -8.21 27.04
C GLY A 233 4.05 -8.06 25.56
N GLY A 234 5.27 -7.59 25.27
CA GLY A 234 5.74 -7.45 23.90
C GLY A 234 5.82 -8.81 23.20
N MET A 235 5.14 -8.96 22.06
CA MET A 235 5.36 -10.11 21.18
C MET A 235 6.79 -10.05 20.63
N SER A 236 7.75 -10.69 21.29
CA SER A 236 8.88 -11.27 20.56
C SER A 236 8.27 -12.37 19.70
N GLN A 237 8.12 -12.13 18.40
CA GLN A 237 7.40 -13.02 17.49
C GLN A 237 7.87 -14.48 17.66
N VAL A 238 7.01 -15.29 18.27
CA VAL A 238 7.05 -16.74 18.08
C VAL A 238 6.08 -17.03 16.94
N GLY A 239 6.65 -17.57 15.86
CA GLY A 239 6.08 -17.80 14.53
C GLY A 239 4.56 -17.88 14.37
N LEU A 240 4.05 -17.03 13.47
CA LEU A 240 2.95 -17.30 12.54
C LEU A 240 3.27 -16.64 11.20
#